data_AF-A0A7L7MFI9-F1
#
_entry.id   AF-A0A7L7MFI9-F1
#
_cell.length_a   1.000
_cell.length_b   1.000
_cell.length_c   1.000
_cell.angle_alpha   90.00
_cell.angle_beta   90.00
_cell.angle_gamma   90.00
#
_symmetry.space_group_name_H-M   'P 1'
#
loop_
_entity.id
_entity.type
_entity.pdbx_description
1 polymer ?
#
loop_
_entity_poly.entity_id
_entity_poly.type
_entity_poly.pdbx_seq_one_letter_code
_entity_poly.pdbx_strand_id
1 'polypeptide(L)'
;MARAAPASGAALRLAPAGDGRLTWVEAAGGPAAGGSRRGRAGPPGEDPLTAAAESFTAGEGWPVLVLHRDGDRAGVALVRGGGQQACHRWDPASRIPDFAEASRTARALASAFGVEDARPLTAVLRSNGFPAARRQEEALAALGLPPPPQEYGRTARTLEDVPGAHLLRERPAPAGPGGAAAAGGGRAPARPTRPAGARPPSARWWAPRAAAALVLLAAAGHAWWEWGRGGPGVLRPLLLTGAALYLSGRPAGALLGARTRLAAARTAPPEAVPPGDAGADGAGTGGPDGVPGARAGDGARGPAEHDAP
;
A
#
# COMPACT_ATOMS: atom_id res chain seq x y z
N MET A 1 -3.96 2.66 -5.46
CA MET A 1 -3.29 1.54 -4.74
C MET A 1 -2.31 0.73 -5.60
N ALA A 2 -2.47 0.63 -6.93
CA ALA A 2 -1.61 -0.20 -7.80
C ALA A 2 -0.12 0.20 -7.98
N ARG A 3 0.42 1.18 -7.23
CA ARG A 3 1.78 1.72 -7.43
C ARG A 3 2.79 1.28 -6.36
N ALA A 4 2.33 0.56 -5.34
CA ALA A 4 3.15 0.03 -4.27
C ALA A 4 3.35 -1.49 -4.47
N ALA A 5 3.92 -1.88 -5.61
CA ALA A 5 4.48 -3.23 -5.72
C ALA A 5 5.77 -3.27 -4.89
N PRO A 6 6.01 -4.32 -4.09
CA PRO A 6 6.82 -4.19 -2.88
C PRO A 6 8.30 -4.35 -3.18
N ALA A 7 9.12 -3.42 -2.71
CA ALA A 7 10.55 -3.67 -2.50
C ALA A 7 10.84 -4.76 -1.44
N SER A 8 9.79 -5.37 -0.86
CA SER A 8 9.89 -6.43 0.17
C SER A 8 10.13 -7.83 -0.39
N GLY A 9 10.12 -8.02 -1.72
CA GLY A 9 10.39 -9.32 -2.37
C GLY A 9 9.32 -10.41 -2.12
N ALA A 10 8.27 -10.11 -1.35
CA ALA A 10 7.15 -11.01 -1.11
C ALA A 10 5.99 -10.67 -2.06
N ALA A 11 5.40 -11.68 -2.69
CA ALA A 11 4.16 -11.50 -3.43
C ALA A 11 3.03 -11.19 -2.43
N LEU A 12 2.11 -10.29 -2.80
CA LEU A 12 1.00 -9.89 -1.95
C LEU A 12 -0.33 -10.17 -2.64
N ARG A 13 -1.33 -10.55 -1.86
CA ARG A 13 -2.73 -10.66 -2.31
C ARG A 13 -3.51 -9.49 -1.74
N LEU A 14 -4.21 -8.77 -2.60
CA LEU A 14 -5.05 -7.63 -2.26
C LEU A 14 -6.51 -7.99 -2.49
N ALA A 15 -7.40 -7.62 -1.57
CA ALA A 15 -8.84 -7.73 -1.75
C ALA A 15 -9.55 -6.45 -1.28
N PRO A 16 -10.62 -6.00 -1.97
CA PRO A 16 -11.41 -4.88 -1.50
C PRO A 16 -12.01 -5.21 -0.12
N ALA A 17 -12.08 -4.21 0.76
CA ALA A 17 -12.65 -4.35 2.09
C ALA A 17 -13.90 -3.46 2.22
N GLY A 18 -15.04 -4.06 2.57
CA GLY A 18 -16.30 -3.36 2.78
C GLY A 18 -16.77 -2.59 1.54
N ASP A 19 -16.93 -1.27 1.68
CA ASP A 19 -17.40 -0.34 0.65
C ASP A 19 -16.37 -0.01 -0.45
N GLY A 20 -15.19 -0.63 -0.40
CA GLY A 20 -14.11 -0.45 -1.39
C GLY A 20 -13.18 0.73 -1.10
N ARG A 21 -13.36 1.46 0.01
CA ARG A 21 -12.41 2.51 0.46
C ARG A 21 -11.17 1.94 1.13
N LEU A 22 -11.30 0.73 1.66
CA LEU A 22 -10.25 -0.02 2.34
C LEU A 22 -9.84 -1.22 1.48
N THR A 23 -8.63 -1.73 1.72
CA THR A 23 -8.10 -2.89 1.00
C THR A 23 -7.38 -3.79 1.99
N TRP A 24 -7.82 -5.05 2.03
CA TRP A 24 -7.13 -6.10 2.74
C TRP A 24 -5.87 -6.49 1.99
N VAL A 25 -4.80 -6.73 2.73
CA VAL A 25 -3.50 -7.13 2.19
C VAL A 25 -3.01 -8.37 2.94
N GLU A 26 -2.63 -9.39 2.19
CA GLU A 26 -2.07 -10.64 2.67
C GLU A 26 -0.71 -10.87 2.01
N ALA A 27 0.24 -11.45 2.73
CA ALA A 27 1.48 -11.96 2.13
C ALA A 27 1.21 -13.29 1.42
N ALA A 28 1.29 -13.28 0.10
CA ALA A 28 1.04 -14.42 -0.76
C ALA A 28 2.35 -15.14 -1.13
N GLY A 29 2.98 -15.82 -0.16
CA GLY A 29 4.18 -16.61 -0.44
C GLY A 29 4.82 -17.25 0.79
N GLY A 30 4.89 -18.58 0.78
CA GLY A 30 5.47 -19.44 1.82
C GLY A 30 4.43 -20.43 2.34
N PRO A 31 4.76 -21.73 2.53
CA PRO A 31 3.79 -22.71 3.01
C PRO A 31 3.20 -22.24 4.33
N ALA A 32 1.95 -22.63 4.55
CA ALA A 32 1.24 -22.44 5.80
C ALA A 32 2.18 -22.57 7.00
N ALA A 33 2.02 -21.67 7.97
CA ALA A 33 2.52 -21.82 9.33
C ALA A 33 1.97 -23.13 9.92
N GLY A 34 2.63 -24.21 9.55
CA GLY A 34 2.21 -25.59 9.70
C GLY A 34 3.42 -26.45 9.39
N GLY A 35 4.39 -26.43 10.29
CA GLY A 35 5.56 -27.30 10.23
C GLY A 35 6.87 -26.53 10.21
N SER A 36 7.49 -26.48 11.40
CA SER A 36 8.93 -26.41 11.59
C SER A 36 9.75 -26.85 10.36
N ARG A 37 10.43 -25.89 9.73
CA ARG A 37 11.73 -26.16 9.11
C ARG A 37 12.62 -24.93 9.22
N ARG A 38 13.52 -24.97 10.20
CA ARG A 38 14.71 -24.12 10.32
C ARG A 38 15.33 -23.91 8.94
N GLY A 39 15.65 -22.66 8.57
CA GLY A 39 16.59 -22.47 7.47
C GLY A 39 16.57 -21.18 6.66
N ARG A 40 16.13 -20.03 7.19
CA ARG A 40 16.79 -18.73 6.99
C ARG A 40 16.11 -17.69 7.88
N ALA A 41 16.63 -17.58 9.10
CA ALA A 41 16.20 -16.58 10.05
C ALA A 41 16.58 -15.19 9.50
N GLY A 42 15.58 -14.43 9.06
CA GLY A 42 15.63 -12.99 9.28
C GLY A 42 15.76 -12.69 10.78
N PRO A 43 16.16 -11.48 11.16
CA PRO A 43 16.34 -11.13 12.56
C PRO A 43 15.10 -11.53 13.37
N PRO A 44 15.28 -12.16 14.55
CA PRO A 44 14.18 -12.66 15.35
C PRO A 44 13.34 -11.48 15.86
N GLY A 45 12.06 -11.45 15.50
CA GLY A 45 11.06 -10.58 16.15
C GLY A 45 10.27 -9.65 15.23
N GLU A 46 10.65 -9.51 13.96
CA GLU A 46 9.97 -8.60 13.04
C GLU A 46 8.93 -9.37 12.21
N ASP A 47 7.65 -9.02 12.41
CA ASP A 47 6.57 -9.61 11.63
C ASP A 47 6.70 -9.16 10.16
N PRO A 48 6.81 -10.07 9.18
CA PRO A 48 6.98 -9.73 7.77
C PRO A 48 5.90 -8.78 7.23
N LEU A 49 4.68 -8.83 7.77
CA LEU A 49 3.61 -7.91 7.40
C LEU A 49 3.84 -6.50 7.94
N THR A 50 4.39 -6.34 9.15
CA THR A 50 4.78 -5.03 9.68
C THR A 50 5.91 -4.43 8.86
N ALA A 51 6.96 -5.18 8.53
CA ALA A 51 8.06 -4.70 7.69
C ALA A 51 7.59 -4.31 6.27
N ALA A 52 6.64 -5.07 5.71
CA ALA A 52 5.99 -4.72 4.45
C ALA A 52 5.16 -3.43 4.58
N ALA A 53 4.36 -3.29 5.64
CA ALA A 53 3.58 -2.09 5.92
C ALA A 53 4.46 -0.85 6.12
N GLU A 54 5.61 -0.97 6.76
CA GLU A 54 6.59 0.12 6.90
C GLU A 54 7.13 0.51 5.53
N SER A 55 7.50 -0.47 4.70
CA SER A 55 7.93 -0.22 3.33
C SER A 55 6.84 0.44 2.48
N PHE A 56 5.56 0.09 2.68
CA PHE A 56 4.44 0.69 1.97
C PHE A 56 4.11 2.10 2.38
N THR A 57 4.20 2.39 3.66
CA THR A 57 3.93 3.71 4.21
C THR A 57 5.16 4.62 4.15
N ALA A 58 6.33 4.11 3.74
CA ALA A 58 7.53 4.89 3.57
C ALA A 58 7.36 5.97 2.49
N GLY A 59 7.24 7.23 2.93
CA GLY A 59 7.04 8.37 2.04
C GLY A 59 5.58 8.67 1.69
N GLU A 60 4.65 7.89 2.24
CA GLU A 60 3.21 8.02 2.07
C GLU A 60 2.54 8.44 3.38
N GLY A 61 1.45 9.21 3.30
CA GLY A 61 0.79 9.81 4.47
C GLY A 61 -0.33 8.96 5.09
N TRP A 62 -0.75 7.89 4.41
CA TRP A 62 -1.89 7.07 4.81
C TRP A 62 -1.50 6.02 5.87
N PRO A 63 -2.40 5.72 6.83
CA PRO A 63 -2.17 4.72 7.85
C PRO A 63 -2.42 3.30 7.32
N VAL A 64 -1.71 2.32 7.89
CA VAL A 64 -1.94 0.89 7.70
C VAL A 64 -2.20 0.24 9.05
N LEU A 65 -3.26 -0.54 9.14
CA LEU A 65 -3.52 -1.41 10.28
C LEU A 65 -3.10 -2.83 9.92
N VAL A 66 -2.13 -3.36 10.66
CA VAL A 66 -1.68 -4.75 10.55
C VAL A 66 -2.40 -5.56 11.61
N LEU A 67 -3.01 -6.66 11.19
CA LEU A 67 -3.68 -7.61 12.05
C LEU A 67 -2.80 -8.84 12.22
N HIS A 68 -2.47 -9.17 13.46
CA HIS A 68 -1.71 -10.37 13.80
C HIS A 68 -2.64 -11.40 14.43
N ARG A 69 -2.50 -12.66 14.02
CA ARG A 69 -3.20 -13.78 14.65
C ARG A 69 -2.33 -15.02 14.58
N ASP A 70 -2.10 -15.64 15.74
CA ASP A 70 -1.30 -16.85 15.90
C ASP A 70 -1.90 -17.71 17.01
N GLY A 71 -2.69 -18.72 16.62
CA GLY A 71 -3.47 -19.55 17.54
C GLY A 71 -4.41 -18.70 18.42
N ASP A 72 -4.21 -18.77 19.74
CA ASP A 72 -4.97 -18.01 20.74
C ASP A 72 -4.48 -16.58 20.96
N ARG A 73 -3.43 -16.17 20.24
CA ARG A 73 -2.88 -14.81 20.29
C ARG A 73 -3.42 -13.98 19.14
N ALA A 74 -3.77 -12.74 19.44
CA ALA A 74 -4.15 -11.76 18.43
C ALA A 74 -3.52 -10.40 18.73
N GLY A 75 -3.42 -9.54 17.73
CA GLY A 75 -2.90 -8.20 17.94
C GLY A 75 -3.17 -7.26 16.79
N VAL A 76 -2.96 -5.98 17.06
CA VAL A 76 -3.09 -4.89 16.09
C VAL A 76 -1.85 -4.01 16.14
N ALA A 77 -1.36 -3.61 14.99
CA ALA A 77 -0.28 -2.64 14.87
C ALA A 77 -0.64 -1.55 13.87
N LEU A 78 -0.46 -0.29 14.28
CA LEU A 78 -0.62 0.88 13.42
C LEU A 78 0.75 1.25 12.86
N VAL A 79 0.84 1.30 11.53
CA VAL A 79 2.04 1.71 10.79
C VAL A 79 1.71 2.94 9.96
N ARG A 80 2.53 3.98 10.04
CA ARG A 80 2.36 5.22 9.27
C ARG A 80 3.70 5.90 9.04
N GLY A 81 3.92 6.43 7.84
CA GLY A 81 5.13 7.17 7.49
C GLY A 81 6.41 6.32 7.52
N GLY A 82 6.29 5.00 7.38
CA GLY A 82 7.42 4.07 7.40
C GLY A 82 7.87 3.59 8.78
N GLY A 83 7.02 3.73 9.80
CA GLY A 83 7.31 3.16 11.13
C GLY A 83 6.05 2.79 11.91
N GLN A 84 6.19 1.80 12.79
CA GLN A 84 5.16 1.42 13.75
C GLN A 84 4.91 2.53 14.79
N GLN A 85 3.69 3.05 14.85
CA GLN A 85 3.26 4.13 15.75
C GLN A 85 2.65 3.59 17.05
N ALA A 86 1.90 2.49 16.94
CA ALA A 86 1.27 1.84 18.09
C ALA A 86 1.16 0.35 17.83
N CYS A 87 1.26 -0.45 18.89
CA CYS A 87 0.98 -1.88 18.83
C CYS A 87 0.23 -2.31 20.08
N HIS A 88 -0.58 -3.35 19.95
CA HIS A 88 -1.25 -3.99 21.06
C HIS A 88 -1.38 -5.48 20.78
N ARG A 89 -1.09 -6.31 21.77
CA ARG A 89 -1.18 -7.76 21.66
C ARG A 89 -2.00 -8.32 22.80
N TRP A 90 -2.95 -9.18 22.45
CA TRP A 90 -3.70 -10.01 23.36
C TRP A 90 -3.04 -11.38 23.39
N ASP A 91 -2.30 -11.65 24.45
CA ASP A 91 -1.73 -12.96 24.75
C ASP A 91 -2.38 -13.51 26.02
N PRO A 92 -2.99 -14.70 26.00
CA PRO A 92 -3.65 -15.29 27.17
C PRO A 92 -2.72 -15.48 28.36
N ALA A 93 -1.41 -15.65 28.12
CA ALA A 93 -0.40 -15.77 29.17
C ALA A 93 0.06 -14.42 29.74
N SER A 94 -0.28 -13.31 29.08
CA SER A 94 0.18 -11.98 29.47
C SER A 94 -0.76 -11.32 30.48
N ARG A 95 -0.20 -10.47 31.34
CA ARG A 95 -1.00 -9.67 32.29
C ARG A 95 -1.89 -8.68 31.55
N ILE A 96 -3.00 -8.30 32.19
CA ILE A 96 -3.91 -7.29 31.66
C ILE A 96 -3.10 -6.00 31.39
N PRO A 97 -3.19 -5.44 30.17
CA PRO A 97 -2.49 -4.21 29.81
C PRO A 97 -2.85 -3.04 30.74
N ASP A 98 -1.86 -2.21 31.05
CA ASP A 98 -2.06 -1.00 31.85
C ASP A 98 -3.03 -0.04 31.12
N PHE A 99 -3.81 0.72 31.90
CA PHE A 99 -4.75 1.69 31.36
C PHE A 99 -4.07 2.78 30.54
N ALA A 100 -2.90 3.26 30.99
CA ALA A 100 -2.19 4.33 30.28
C ALA A 100 -1.65 3.84 28.93
N GLU A 101 -1.18 2.59 28.87
CA GLU A 101 -0.73 1.96 27.62
C GLU A 101 -1.91 1.75 26.65
N ALA A 102 -2.99 1.13 27.11
CA ALA A 102 -4.18 0.90 26.27
C ALA A 102 -4.80 2.21 25.77
N SER A 103 -4.88 3.24 26.61
CA SER A 103 -5.41 4.55 26.23
C SER A 103 -4.53 5.23 25.17
N ARG A 104 -3.20 5.09 25.28
CA ARG A 104 -2.27 5.66 24.30
C ARG A 104 -2.42 4.99 22.94
N THR A 105 -2.48 3.66 22.91
CA THR A 105 -2.70 2.89 21.68
C THR A 105 -4.07 3.17 21.07
N ALA A 106 -5.13 3.25 21.89
CA ALA A 106 -6.47 3.59 21.42
C ALA A 106 -6.52 4.98 20.78
N ARG A 107 -5.90 6.00 21.38
CA ARG A 107 -5.85 7.36 20.80
C ARG A 107 -5.08 7.40 19.48
N ALA A 108 -3.96 6.68 19.38
CA ALA A 108 -3.20 6.61 18.15
C ALA A 108 -4.01 5.97 17.01
N LEU A 109 -4.71 4.87 17.30
CA LEU A 109 -5.60 4.19 16.35
C LEU A 109 -6.79 5.08 15.97
N ALA A 110 -7.51 5.64 16.93
CA ALA A 110 -8.66 6.51 16.69
C ALA A 110 -8.29 7.73 15.85
N SER A 111 -7.16 8.39 16.16
CA SER A 111 -6.67 9.53 15.39
C SER A 111 -6.28 9.16 13.95
N ALA A 112 -5.70 7.97 13.74
CA ALA A 112 -5.33 7.52 12.39
C ALA A 112 -6.55 7.22 11.51
N PHE A 113 -7.63 6.71 12.10
CA PHE A 113 -8.85 6.34 11.39
C PHE A 113 -9.98 7.38 11.47
N GLY A 114 -9.73 8.55 12.06
CA GLY A 114 -10.71 9.64 12.14
C GLY A 114 -11.87 9.38 13.10
N VAL A 115 -11.66 8.56 14.13
CA VAL A 115 -12.65 8.26 15.18
C VAL A 115 -12.52 9.28 16.30
N GLU A 116 -13.62 9.94 16.65
CA GLU A 116 -13.63 11.02 17.65
C GLU A 116 -13.50 10.50 19.09
N ASP A 117 -14.16 9.37 19.42
CA ASP A 117 -14.16 8.80 20.77
C ASP A 117 -13.29 7.53 20.87
N ALA A 118 -12.15 7.64 21.56
CA ALA A 118 -11.24 6.52 21.80
C ALA A 118 -11.62 5.63 23.01
N ARG A 119 -12.64 6.00 23.80
CA ARG A 119 -13.03 5.27 25.03
C ARG A 119 -13.51 3.84 24.75
N PRO A 120 -14.36 3.57 23.74
CA PRO A 120 -14.78 2.20 23.43
C PRO A 120 -13.57 1.32 23.06
N LEU A 121 -12.66 1.84 22.25
CA LEU A 121 -11.44 1.13 21.86
C LEU A 121 -10.53 0.86 23.06
N THR A 122 -10.39 1.82 23.98
CA THR A 122 -9.62 1.63 25.22
C THR A 122 -10.19 0.49 26.07
N ALA A 123 -11.52 0.40 26.18
CA ALA A 123 -12.18 -0.68 26.91
C ALA A 123 -11.92 -2.05 26.25
N VAL A 124 -12.01 -2.14 24.92
CA VAL A 124 -11.73 -3.38 24.18
C VAL A 124 -10.27 -3.83 24.34
N LEU A 125 -9.31 -2.91 24.20
CA LEU A 125 -7.88 -3.23 24.35
C LEU A 125 -7.56 -3.77 25.75
N ARG A 126 -8.21 -3.27 26.80
CA ARG A 126 -8.02 -3.77 28.17
C ARG A 126 -8.82 -5.01 28.52
N SER A 127 -9.85 -5.33 27.74
CA SER A 127 -10.76 -6.42 28.05
C SER A 127 -10.01 -7.76 28.08
N ASN A 128 -10.35 -8.62 29.03
CA ASN A 128 -9.87 -10.00 29.11
C ASN A 128 -11.03 -11.02 29.15
N GLY A 129 -12.28 -10.55 29.07
CA GLY A 129 -13.49 -11.38 29.18
C GLY A 129 -13.81 -12.22 27.93
N PHE A 130 -13.08 -12.02 26.83
CA PHE A 130 -13.31 -12.70 25.56
C PHE A 130 -12.03 -13.26 24.95
N PRO A 131 -12.13 -14.28 24.09
CA PRO A 131 -11.01 -14.77 23.29
C PRO A 131 -10.32 -13.64 22.50
N ALA A 132 -9.01 -13.75 22.28
CA ALA A 132 -8.23 -12.71 21.60
C ALA A 132 -8.78 -12.35 20.20
N ALA A 133 -9.28 -13.34 19.46
CA ALA A 133 -9.93 -13.16 18.17
C ALA A 133 -11.14 -12.22 18.23
N ARG A 134 -12.04 -12.44 19.19
CA ARG A 134 -13.24 -11.63 19.37
C ARG A 134 -12.90 -10.19 19.77
N ARG A 135 -11.87 -10.01 20.59
CA ARG A 135 -11.36 -8.67 20.96
C ARG A 135 -10.81 -7.91 19.75
N GLN A 136 -10.15 -8.61 18.83
CA GLN A 136 -9.66 -8.02 17.58
C GLN A 136 -10.82 -7.57 16.69
N GLU A 137 -11.87 -8.37 16.56
CA GLU A 137 -13.08 -8.02 15.82
C GLU A 137 -13.81 -6.82 16.44
N GLU A 138 -13.96 -6.78 17.77
CA GLU A 138 -14.55 -5.66 18.49
C GLU A 138 -13.70 -4.37 18.35
N ALA A 139 -12.38 -4.49 18.30
CA ALA A 139 -11.49 -3.35 18.07
C ALA A 139 -11.64 -2.78 16.66
N LEU A 140 -11.81 -3.64 15.65
CA LEU A 140 -12.09 -3.23 14.27
C LEU A 140 -13.46 -2.54 14.18
N ALA A 141 -14.48 -3.11 14.83
CA ALA A 141 -15.82 -2.52 14.89
C ALA A 141 -15.80 -1.13 15.56
N ALA A 142 -15.05 -0.97 16.66
CA ALA A 142 -14.86 0.32 17.33
C ALA A 142 -14.14 1.36 16.46
N LEU A 143 -13.36 0.91 15.47
CA LEU A 143 -12.72 1.77 14.47
C LEU A 143 -13.58 2.04 13.24
N GLY A 144 -14.80 1.49 13.17
CA GLY A 144 -15.66 1.55 11.99
C GLY A 144 -15.08 0.78 10.78
N LEU A 145 -14.19 -0.18 11.03
CA LEU A 145 -13.55 -0.98 10.00
C LEU A 145 -14.38 -2.24 9.71
N PRO A 146 -14.35 -2.75 8.46
CA PRO A 146 -15.02 -3.99 8.13
C PRO A 146 -14.46 -5.16 8.94
N PRO A 147 -15.28 -6.17 9.27
CA PRO A 147 -14.80 -7.36 9.96
C PRO A 147 -13.76 -8.09 9.09
N PRO A 148 -12.84 -8.83 9.71
CA PRO A 148 -11.90 -9.64 8.97
C PRO A 148 -12.65 -10.75 8.22
N PRO A 149 -12.12 -11.26 7.10
CA PRO A 149 -12.75 -12.38 6.38
C PRO A 149 -12.90 -13.61 7.28
N GLN A 150 -13.93 -14.43 7.02
CA GLN A 150 -14.32 -15.53 7.91
C GLN A 150 -13.20 -16.57 8.16
N GLU A 151 -12.30 -16.75 7.19
CA GLU A 151 -11.17 -17.67 7.27
C GLU A 151 -9.90 -17.04 7.89
N TYR A 152 -9.98 -15.81 8.39
CA TYR A 152 -8.86 -15.11 8.99
C TYR A 152 -8.36 -15.83 10.26
N GLY A 153 -7.11 -16.28 10.22
CA GLY A 153 -6.48 -17.06 11.28
C GLY A 153 -6.87 -18.54 11.31
N ARG A 154 -7.71 -19.01 10.38
CA ARG A 154 -8.02 -20.45 10.18
C ARG A 154 -7.23 -21.04 9.03
N THR A 155 -7.10 -20.28 7.94
CA THR A 155 -6.33 -20.69 6.77
C THR A 155 -5.12 -19.78 6.58
N ALA A 156 -4.06 -20.32 5.99
CA ALA A 156 -2.87 -19.53 5.63
C ALA A 156 -3.11 -18.56 4.46
N ARG A 157 -4.28 -18.64 3.80
CA ARG A 157 -4.62 -17.91 2.57
C ARG A 157 -6.04 -17.36 2.66
N THR A 158 -6.25 -16.48 3.63
CA THR A 158 -7.56 -15.93 3.97
C THR A 158 -8.23 -15.16 2.83
N LEU A 159 -7.44 -14.50 1.98
CA LEU A 159 -7.95 -13.68 0.87
C LEU A 159 -8.12 -14.45 -0.43
N GLU A 160 -7.77 -15.73 -0.50
CA GLU A 160 -7.86 -16.52 -1.75
C GLU A 160 -9.32 -16.64 -2.25
N ASP A 161 -10.26 -16.78 -1.32
CA ASP A 161 -11.68 -16.97 -1.63
C ASP A 161 -12.49 -15.65 -1.63
N VAL A 162 -11.85 -14.50 -1.38
CA VAL A 162 -12.54 -13.21 -1.33
C VAL A 162 -12.79 -12.67 -2.74
N PRO A 163 -14.04 -12.33 -3.13
CA PRO A 163 -14.33 -11.77 -4.45
C PRO A 163 -13.51 -10.50 -4.73
N GLY A 164 -12.88 -10.44 -5.91
CA GLY A 164 -12.02 -9.32 -6.30
C GLY A 164 -10.58 -9.39 -5.76
N ALA A 165 -10.22 -10.49 -5.10
CA ALA A 165 -8.85 -10.74 -4.70
C ALA A 165 -7.94 -10.86 -5.92
N HIS A 166 -6.82 -10.13 -5.92
CA HIS A 166 -5.81 -10.20 -6.98
C HIS A 166 -4.41 -10.27 -6.39
N LEU A 167 -3.57 -11.06 -7.06
CA LEU A 167 -2.20 -11.30 -6.66
C LEU A 167 -1.27 -10.30 -7.32
N LEU A 168 -0.62 -9.47 -6.52
CA LEU A 168 0.53 -8.67 -6.92
C LEU A 168 1.80 -9.52 -6.72
N ARG A 169 2.25 -10.16 -7.80
CA ARG A 169 3.62 -10.70 -7.87
C ARG A 169 4.57 -9.62 -8.38
N GLU A 170 5.76 -9.55 -7.79
CA GLU A 170 6.85 -8.86 -8.49
C GLU A 170 7.03 -9.52 -9.86
N ARG A 171 7.12 -8.69 -10.89
CA ARG A 171 7.62 -9.13 -12.19
C ARG A 171 9.06 -9.55 -11.95
N PRO A 172 9.48 -10.79 -12.26
CA PRO A 172 10.90 -11.11 -12.21
C PRO A 172 11.63 -10.07 -13.05
N ALA A 173 12.68 -9.47 -12.50
CA ALA A 173 13.55 -8.59 -13.27
C ALA A 173 13.87 -9.30 -14.59
N PRO A 174 13.78 -8.63 -15.75
CA PRO A 174 14.17 -9.27 -17.00
C PRO A 174 15.58 -9.81 -16.79
N ALA A 175 15.72 -11.14 -16.86
CA ALA A 175 17.00 -11.79 -16.86
C ALA A 175 17.91 -11.03 -17.83
N GLY A 176 19.13 -10.75 -17.39
CA GLY A 176 20.09 -9.98 -18.17
C GLY A 176 20.26 -10.52 -19.60
N PRO A 177 20.87 -9.74 -20.50
CA PRO A 177 21.09 -10.12 -21.89
C PRO A 177 22.06 -11.32 -21.94
N GLY A 178 21.51 -12.54 -21.88
CA GLY A 178 22.28 -13.78 -21.87
C GLY A 178 21.42 -15.06 -21.86
N GLY A 179 20.14 -14.96 -21.53
CA GLY A 179 19.22 -16.11 -21.55
C GLY A 179 18.28 -16.10 -22.77
N ALA A 180 18.82 -16.17 -23.99
CA ALA A 180 18.05 -16.32 -25.21
C ALA A 180 18.54 -17.51 -26.03
N ALA A 181 18.20 -18.72 -25.60
CA ALA A 181 18.12 -19.90 -26.47
C ALA A 181 17.43 -21.05 -25.72
N ALA A 182 16.10 -21.16 -25.85
CA ALA A 182 15.37 -22.44 -26.03
C ALA A 182 13.86 -22.26 -25.80
N ALA A 183 13.09 -22.84 -26.74
CA ALA A 183 11.64 -23.07 -26.74
C ALA A 183 10.78 -21.81 -26.82
N GLY A 184 9.87 -21.64 -27.79
CA GLY A 184 9.10 -22.62 -28.55
C GLY A 184 7.71 -21.99 -28.70
N GLY A 185 7.20 -21.90 -29.93
CA GLY A 185 6.08 -21.03 -30.31
C GLY A 185 4.83 -21.10 -29.44
N GLY A 186 4.24 -19.92 -29.19
CA GLY A 186 2.94 -19.78 -28.54
C GLY A 186 2.55 -18.31 -28.44
N ARG A 187 1.61 -17.89 -29.30
CA ARG A 187 0.77 -16.68 -29.27
C ARG A 187 1.21 -15.55 -28.32
N ALA A 188 1.65 -14.44 -28.91
CA ALA A 188 1.89 -13.18 -28.19
C ALA A 188 0.62 -12.73 -27.44
N PRO A 189 0.62 -12.61 -26.11
CA PRO A 189 -0.45 -11.93 -25.41
C PRO A 189 -0.37 -10.43 -25.69
N ALA A 190 -1.51 -9.83 -26.00
CA ALA A 190 -1.67 -8.41 -26.25
C ALA A 190 -0.95 -7.58 -25.18
N ARG A 191 -0.12 -6.65 -25.64
CA ARG A 191 0.62 -5.67 -24.84
C ARG A 191 -0.41 -4.86 -24.03
N PRO A 192 -0.49 -4.99 -22.69
CA PRO A 192 -1.43 -4.17 -21.94
C PRO A 192 -0.93 -2.73 -21.94
N THR A 193 -1.77 -1.86 -22.49
CA THR A 193 -1.66 -0.41 -22.41
C THR A 193 -1.53 -0.03 -20.94
N ARG A 194 -0.38 0.53 -20.57
CA ARG A 194 -0.14 1.13 -19.25
C ARG A 194 -1.22 2.20 -19.03
N PRO A 195 -1.98 2.20 -17.92
CA PRO A 195 -2.94 3.26 -17.68
C PRO A 195 -2.21 4.60 -17.60
N ALA A 196 -2.53 5.47 -18.56
CA ALA A 196 -2.12 6.87 -18.59
C ALA A 196 -2.69 7.54 -17.33
N GLY A 197 -1.83 8.00 -16.42
CA GLY A 197 -2.32 8.71 -15.22
C GLY A 197 -1.41 8.69 -14.00
N ALA A 198 -0.29 7.96 -14.04
CA ALA A 198 0.68 7.94 -12.95
C ALA A 198 1.46 9.27 -12.90
N ARG A 199 0.84 10.35 -12.39
CA ARG A 199 1.46 11.68 -12.26
C ARG A 199 2.82 11.53 -11.53
N PRO A 200 3.88 12.19 -12.02
CA PRO A 200 5.16 12.23 -11.32
C PRO A 200 4.95 12.85 -9.93
N PRO A 201 5.74 12.45 -8.91
CA PRO A 201 5.73 13.13 -7.62
C PRO A 201 5.91 14.62 -7.83
N SER A 202 5.00 15.42 -7.27
CA SER A 202 4.97 16.87 -7.48
C SER A 202 6.29 17.52 -7.04
N ALA A 203 6.69 18.60 -7.70
CA ALA A 203 7.92 19.34 -7.39
C ALA A 203 8.03 19.75 -5.90
N ARG A 204 6.88 19.92 -5.23
CA ARG A 204 6.78 20.24 -3.80
C ARG A 204 7.33 19.15 -2.88
N TRP A 205 7.34 17.89 -3.31
CA TRP A 205 7.92 16.78 -2.54
C TRP A 205 9.45 16.70 -2.67
N TRP A 206 9.98 17.16 -3.80
CA TRP A 206 11.42 17.16 -4.09
C TRP A 206 12.16 18.33 -3.45
N ALA A 207 11.52 19.51 -3.39
CA ALA A 207 12.12 20.74 -2.87
C ALA A 207 12.76 20.58 -1.47
N PRO A 208 12.06 20.07 -0.43
CA PRO A 208 12.66 19.94 0.90
C PRO A 208 13.79 18.92 0.95
N ARG A 209 13.72 17.86 0.13
CA ARG A 209 14.77 16.83 0.07
C ARG A 209 16.03 17.33 -0.63
N ALA A 210 15.88 18.08 -1.72
CA ALA A 210 16.99 18.72 -2.40
C ALA A 210 17.67 19.76 -1.49
N ALA A 211 16.87 20.57 -0.77
CA ALA A 211 17.39 21.52 0.20
C ALA A 211 18.17 20.82 1.34
N ALA A 212 17.61 19.77 1.94
CA ALA A 212 18.29 19.00 2.98
C ALA A 212 19.60 18.36 2.48
N ALA A 213 19.61 17.81 1.26
CA ALA A 213 20.82 17.25 0.67
C ALA A 213 21.91 18.31 0.45
N LEU A 214 21.55 19.52 -0.01
CA LEU A 214 22.50 20.63 -0.18
C LEU A 214 23.08 21.09 1.15
N VAL A 215 22.26 21.21 2.19
CA VAL A 215 22.72 21.59 3.55
C VAL A 215 23.71 20.55 4.09
N LEU A 216 23.41 19.26 3.94
CA LEU A 216 24.31 18.20 4.40
C LEU A 216 25.61 18.13 3.61
N LEU A 217 25.59 18.38 2.30
CA LEU A 217 26.80 18.47 1.48
C LEU A 217 27.67 19.66 1.90
N ALA A 218 27.07 20.83 2.16
CA ALA A 218 27.79 21.99 2.66
C ALA A 218 28.41 21.72 4.05
N ALA A 219 27.64 21.11 4.96
CA ALA A 219 28.13 20.73 6.28
C ALA A 219 29.27 19.69 6.21
N ALA A 220 29.16 18.71 5.30
CA ALA A 220 30.22 17.73 5.06
C ALA A 220 31.50 18.43 4.54
N GLY A 221 31.38 19.32 3.57
CA GLY A 221 32.50 20.10 3.04
C GLY A 221 33.18 20.95 4.11
N HIS A 222 32.41 21.62 4.97
CA HIS A 222 32.94 22.37 6.11
C HIS A 222 33.65 21.45 7.11
N ALA A 223 33.09 20.28 7.43
CA ALA A 223 33.71 19.31 8.33
C ALA A 223 35.03 18.75 7.76
N TRP A 224 35.09 18.49 6.45
CA TRP A 224 36.34 18.09 5.77
C TRP A 224 37.39 19.21 5.81
N TRP A 225 36.95 20.46 5.65
CA TRP A 225 37.84 21.63 5.74
C TRP A 225 38.39 21.85 7.16
N GLU A 226 37.56 21.73 8.20
CA GLU A 226 37.99 21.80 9.60
C GLU A 226 39.00 20.70 9.93
N TRP A 227 38.75 19.47 9.47
CA TRP A 227 39.66 18.35 9.67
C TRP A 227 41.05 18.62 9.07
N GLY A 228 41.11 19.22 7.88
CA GLY A 228 42.37 19.62 7.23
C GLY A 228 43.17 20.68 8.01
N ARG A 229 42.53 21.47 8.90
CA ARG A 229 43.21 22.45 9.78
C ARG A 229 43.56 21.90 11.17
N GLY A 230 43.46 20.59 11.40
CA GLY A 230 43.69 19.97 12.71
C GLY A 230 42.44 19.93 13.60
N GLY A 231 41.24 19.99 13.00
CA GLY A 231 39.97 19.86 13.71
C GLY A 231 39.68 18.46 14.28
N PRO A 232 38.60 18.33 15.06
CA PRO A 232 38.31 17.14 15.85
C PRO A 232 37.82 15.96 14.98
N GLY A 233 38.73 15.02 14.67
CA GLY A 233 38.44 13.64 14.24
C GLY A 233 37.72 13.44 12.89
N VAL A 234 38.02 12.32 12.21
CA VAL A 234 37.47 12.00 10.88
C VAL A 234 36.00 11.53 10.89
N LEU A 235 35.41 11.26 12.06
CA LEU A 235 34.08 10.67 12.16
C LEU A 235 32.95 11.62 11.72
N ARG A 236 33.04 12.91 12.07
CA ARG A 236 32.04 13.92 11.73
C ARG A 236 31.87 14.10 10.21
N PRO A 237 32.94 14.29 9.40
CA PRO A 237 32.78 14.39 7.96
C PRO A 237 32.25 13.10 7.33
N LEU A 238 32.68 11.92 7.79
CA LEU A 238 32.19 10.63 7.28
C LEU A 238 30.68 10.45 7.49
N LEU A 239 30.16 10.78 8.69
CA LEU A 239 28.72 10.68 8.99
C LEU A 239 27.89 11.64 8.13
N LEU A 240 28.37 12.88 7.94
CA LEU A 240 27.68 13.87 7.10
C LEU A 240 27.68 13.48 5.63
N THR A 241 28.80 12.96 5.11
CA THR A 241 28.88 12.43 3.74
C THR A 241 27.95 11.22 3.56
N GLY A 242 27.91 10.30 4.52
CA GLY A 242 27.00 9.16 4.51
C GLY A 242 25.52 9.57 4.50
N ALA A 243 25.14 10.53 5.33
CA ALA A 243 23.78 11.07 5.37
C ALA A 243 23.38 11.77 4.05
N ALA A 244 24.29 12.55 3.46
CA ALA A 244 24.08 13.18 2.16
C ALA A 244 23.91 12.16 1.04
N LEU A 245 24.72 11.08 1.02
CA LEU A 245 24.60 9.98 0.07
C LEU A 245 23.30 9.20 0.24
N TYR A 246 22.89 8.93 1.47
CA TYR A 246 21.64 8.24 1.76
C TYR A 246 20.42 9.02 1.24
N LEU A 247 20.40 10.34 1.44
CA LEU A 247 19.31 11.19 0.97
C LEU A 247 19.31 11.40 -0.55
N SER A 248 20.48 11.36 -1.19
CA SER A 248 20.63 11.54 -2.65
C SER A 248 20.53 10.24 -3.46
N GLY A 249 20.80 9.08 -2.87
CA GLY A 249 20.72 7.77 -3.54
C GLY A 249 19.30 7.32 -3.90
N ARG A 250 18.30 7.64 -3.06
CA ARG A 250 16.89 7.36 -3.34
C ARG A 250 16.33 8.09 -4.59
N PRO A 251 16.67 9.37 -4.86
CA PRO A 251 16.30 10.05 -6.11
C PRO A 251 16.90 9.51 -7.40
N ALA A 252 18.15 9.05 -7.36
CA ALA A 252 18.92 8.74 -8.56
C ALA A 252 18.27 7.62 -9.39
N GLY A 253 17.71 6.60 -8.73
CA GLY A 253 16.95 5.53 -9.38
C GLY A 253 15.70 6.02 -10.12
N ALA A 254 15.01 7.04 -9.59
CA ALA A 254 13.83 7.62 -10.23
C ALA A 254 14.18 8.47 -11.45
N LEU A 255 15.29 9.23 -11.40
CA LEU A 255 15.77 10.06 -12.50
C LEU A 255 16.38 9.24 -13.65
N LEU A 256 17.15 8.20 -13.34
CA LEU A 256 17.66 7.24 -14.33
C LEU A 256 16.49 6.54 -15.05
N GLY A 257 15.46 6.15 -14.30
CA GLY A 257 14.22 5.60 -14.86
C GLY A 257 13.39 6.58 -15.70
N ALA A 258 13.55 7.89 -15.51
CA ALA A 258 12.89 8.92 -16.33
C ALA A 258 13.67 9.20 -17.62
N ARG A 259 15.00 9.24 -17.56
CA ARG A 259 15.87 9.42 -18.74
C ARG A 259 15.74 8.27 -19.75
N THR A 260 15.66 7.03 -19.26
CA THR A 260 15.44 5.86 -20.13
C THR A 260 14.09 5.91 -20.86
N ARG A 261 13.05 6.49 -20.23
CA ARG A 261 11.73 6.69 -20.88
C ARG A 261 11.77 7.77 -21.95
N LEU A 262 12.47 8.87 -21.72
CA LEU A 262 12.66 9.93 -22.73
C LEU A 262 13.50 9.43 -23.91
N ALA A 263 14.51 8.59 -23.65
CA ALA A 263 15.28 7.93 -24.70
C ALA A 263 14.39 6.97 -25.53
N ALA A 264 13.59 6.13 -24.87
CA ALA A 264 12.68 5.20 -25.55
C ALA A 264 11.58 5.91 -26.36
N ALA A 265 11.08 7.05 -25.88
CA ALA A 265 10.10 7.86 -26.61
C ALA A 265 10.69 8.53 -27.86
N ARG A 266 11.99 8.86 -27.86
CA ARG A 266 12.69 9.42 -29.03
C ARG A 266 13.01 8.37 -30.10
N THR A 267 13.11 7.11 -29.72
CA THR A 267 13.37 5.99 -30.64
C THR A 267 12.10 5.32 -31.14
N ALA A 268 10.91 5.75 -30.68
CA ALA A 268 9.66 5.25 -31.22
C ALA A 268 9.56 5.73 -32.69
N PRO A 269 9.51 4.80 -33.67
CA PRO A 269 9.35 5.18 -35.07
C PRO A 269 8.05 5.95 -35.25
N PRO A 270 7.99 6.96 -36.14
CA PRO A 270 6.75 7.67 -36.43
C PRO A 270 5.69 6.64 -36.80
N GLU A 271 4.61 6.65 -36.04
CA GLU A 271 3.45 5.80 -36.21
C GLU A 271 2.98 5.95 -37.67
N ALA A 272 3.11 4.87 -38.44
CA ALA A 272 2.71 4.86 -39.84
C ALA A 272 1.22 5.19 -39.89
N VAL A 273 0.90 6.33 -40.50
CA VAL A 273 -0.46 6.79 -40.75
C VAL A 273 -1.19 5.65 -41.48
N PRO A 274 -2.23 5.04 -40.91
CA PRO A 274 -2.98 4.03 -41.62
C PRO A 274 -3.59 4.67 -42.87
N PRO A 275 -3.49 4.02 -44.04
CA PRO A 275 -4.08 4.54 -45.27
C PRO A 275 -5.59 4.71 -45.04
N GLY A 276 -6.06 5.93 -45.27
CA GLY A 276 -7.46 6.28 -45.11
C GLY A 276 -8.34 5.47 -46.05
N ASP A 277 -9.35 4.82 -45.49
CA ASP A 277 -10.47 4.24 -46.22
C ASP A 277 -11.25 5.37 -46.91
N ALA A 278 -10.87 5.62 -48.15
CA ALA A 278 -11.67 6.36 -49.10
C ALA A 278 -12.80 5.44 -49.60
N GLY A 279 -14.05 5.87 -49.42
CA GLY A 279 -15.15 5.47 -50.29
C GLY A 279 -16.27 4.68 -49.62
N ALA A 280 -17.33 5.40 -49.25
CA ALA A 280 -18.70 4.95 -49.50
C ALA A 280 -19.62 6.17 -49.40
N ASP A 281 -19.69 6.92 -50.51
CA ASP A 281 -20.82 7.78 -50.81
C ASP A 281 -22.09 6.94 -50.87
N GLY A 282 -23.09 7.35 -50.08
CA GLY A 282 -24.41 6.72 -50.04
C GLY A 282 -25.47 7.78 -49.75
N ALA A 283 -25.89 8.44 -50.82
CA ALA A 283 -27.02 9.35 -50.86
C ALA A 283 -28.30 8.71 -50.28
N GLY A 284 -29.00 9.45 -49.43
CA GLY A 284 -30.28 9.06 -48.86
C GLY A 284 -31.08 10.29 -48.49
N THR A 285 -31.77 10.83 -49.49
CA THR A 285 -32.72 11.94 -49.44
C THR A 285 -33.95 11.64 -48.60
N GLY A 286 -34.40 12.64 -47.83
CA GLY A 286 -35.82 13.01 -47.77
C GLY A 286 -36.62 12.59 -46.54
N GLY A 287 -37.24 13.59 -45.89
CA GLY A 287 -38.48 13.40 -45.13
C GLY A 287 -38.56 14.16 -43.80
N PRO A 288 -39.22 15.34 -43.75
CA PRO A 288 -39.64 16.01 -42.53
C PRO A 288 -41.12 15.71 -42.22
N ASP A 289 -41.42 15.28 -40.99
CA ASP A 289 -42.75 15.29 -40.32
C ASP A 289 -42.55 14.53 -38.99
N GLY A 290 -43.01 14.91 -37.80
CA GLY A 290 -43.76 16.05 -37.31
C GLY A 290 -43.99 15.86 -35.79
N VAL A 291 -44.16 16.99 -35.09
CA VAL A 291 -45.05 17.24 -33.93
C VAL A 291 -44.77 16.53 -32.57
N PRO A 292 -44.86 17.28 -31.43
CA PRO A 292 -44.48 16.82 -30.09
C PRO A 292 -45.66 16.21 -29.31
N GLY A 293 -45.37 15.27 -28.41
CA GLY A 293 -46.34 14.66 -27.50
C GLY A 293 -45.87 14.69 -26.05
N ALA A 294 -46.49 15.56 -25.26
CA ALA A 294 -46.39 15.62 -23.81
C ALA A 294 -47.13 14.46 -23.13
N ARG A 295 -46.62 13.98 -21.98
CA ARG A 295 -47.33 13.35 -20.84
C ARG A 295 -46.27 13.08 -19.75
N ALA A 296 -46.23 13.72 -18.59
CA ALA A 296 -47.24 13.90 -17.53
C ALA A 296 -47.74 12.58 -16.93
N GLY A 297 -47.42 12.37 -15.66
CA GLY A 297 -47.74 11.25 -14.78
C GLY A 297 -46.59 11.15 -13.77
N ASP A 298 -46.58 11.87 -12.65
CA ASP A 298 -47.56 11.94 -11.55
C ASP A 298 -48.04 10.56 -11.09
N GLY A 299 -47.67 10.22 -9.85
CA GLY A 299 -47.77 8.88 -9.29
C GLY A 299 -47.26 8.86 -7.85
N ALA A 300 -48.00 9.54 -6.99
CA ALA A 300 -47.87 9.54 -5.54
C ALA A 300 -48.18 8.18 -4.87
N ARG A 301 -47.92 8.14 -3.55
CA ARG A 301 -48.31 7.15 -2.49
C ARG A 301 -47.22 6.14 -2.13
N GLY A 302 -46.84 5.93 -0.87
CA GLY A 302 -47.24 6.48 0.43
C GLY A 302 -46.39 5.82 1.54
N PRO A 303 -46.31 6.38 2.75
CA PRO A 303 -45.59 5.76 3.87
C PRO A 303 -46.51 4.80 4.62
N ALA A 304 -46.00 3.63 4.99
CA ALA A 304 -46.64 2.76 5.97
C ALA A 304 -45.79 2.79 7.24
N GLU A 305 -46.27 3.57 8.21
CA GLU A 305 -46.10 3.33 9.64
C GLU A 305 -46.43 1.87 9.96
N HIS A 306 -45.52 1.19 10.64
CA HIS A 306 -45.92 0.12 11.53
C HIS A 306 -45.16 0.26 12.84
N ASP A 307 -45.94 0.64 13.84
CA ASP A 307 -45.56 0.83 15.22
C ASP A 307 -46.11 -0.35 16.04
N ALA A 308 -45.44 -0.59 17.17
CA ALA A 308 -45.84 -1.42 18.32
C ALA A 308 -45.59 -2.94 18.28
N PRO A 309 -45.60 -3.60 19.46
CA PRO A 309 -45.27 -3.14 20.82
C PRO A 309 -43.98 -3.73 21.41
#